data_AF-A0A150HIV0-F1
#
_entry.id   AF-A0A150HIV0-F1
#
_cell.length_a   1.000
_cell.length_b   1.000
_cell.length_c   1.000
_cell.angle_alpha   90.00
_cell.angle_beta   90.00
_cell.angle_gamma   90.00
#
_symmetry.space_group_name_H-M   'P 1'
#
loop_
_entity.id
_entity.type
_entity.pdbx_description
1 polymer ?
#
loop_
_entity_poly.entity_id
_entity_poly.type
_entity_poly.pdbx_seq_one_letter_code
_entity_poly.pdbx_strand_id
1 'polypeptide(L)'
;MQPTELKQLPDWLLEQLPQITEPAILSLRDTKLVVTYPDRMEAIHESLKDVQHQIHHVKPTDLQILPEVYQYFGKDKESGGLFFKTSEHLSSSLFSYTDKNKFEHLQSALQTAFENEQAYLANPTDFLTAYHFIDTHPAFWTVIGDVPSWHWNTWGHCQNVYHGAYNDEDNGQLVIYLETGSHLNKVEDGGKLYQEHYHDYRLDVWANTFEQAFIKLAAKVYKFFDHQGVERLNVPHIKPAWVLELEERIAEFKKWKDEEL
;
A
#
# COMPACT_ATOMS: atom_id res chain seq x y z
N MET A 1 -6.77 20.93 18.72
CA MET A 1 -5.65 21.03 17.77
C MET A 1 -6.24 21.13 16.38
N GLN A 2 -5.72 21.99 15.50
CA GLN A 2 -6.09 21.92 14.09
C GLN A 2 -5.54 20.60 13.52
N PRO A 3 -6.30 19.86 12.70
CA PRO A 3 -5.76 18.70 12.01
C PRO A 3 -4.66 19.17 11.07
N THR A 4 -3.43 18.70 11.30
CA THR A 4 -2.33 18.88 10.35
C THR A 4 -2.66 18.03 9.13
N GLU A 5 -3.00 18.66 8.00
CA GLU A 5 -3.18 17.96 6.73
C GLU A 5 -1.81 17.61 6.14
N LEU A 6 -1.48 16.32 6.08
CA LEU A 6 -0.36 15.81 5.31
C LEU A 6 -0.79 15.68 3.85
N LYS A 7 -0.43 16.68 3.06
CA LYS A 7 -0.71 16.69 1.60
C LYS A 7 0.44 16.13 0.77
N GLN A 8 1.64 16.00 1.31
CA GLN A 8 2.78 15.55 0.52
C GLN A 8 3.05 14.08 0.77
N LEU A 9 3.08 13.28 -0.30
CA LEU A 9 3.53 11.90 -0.26
C LEU A 9 5.03 11.83 0.05
N PRO A 10 5.51 10.75 0.70
CA PRO A 10 6.94 10.57 0.95
C PRO A 10 7.75 10.57 -0.34
N ASP A 11 8.97 11.12 -0.30
CA ASP A 11 9.84 11.19 -1.49
C ASP A 11 10.13 9.81 -2.07
N TRP A 12 10.36 8.81 -1.20
CA TRP A 12 10.57 7.42 -1.63
C TRP A 12 9.38 6.86 -2.41
N LEU A 13 8.15 7.31 -2.12
CA LEU A 13 6.96 6.89 -2.84
C LEU A 13 6.85 7.66 -4.16
N LEU A 14 7.05 8.97 -4.13
CA LEU A 14 6.99 9.84 -5.32
C LEU A 14 7.94 9.37 -6.43
N GLU A 15 9.13 8.90 -6.07
CA GLU A 15 10.11 8.34 -7.01
C GLU A 15 9.63 7.06 -7.73
N GLN A 16 8.62 6.38 -7.17
CA GLN A 16 8.08 5.12 -7.67
C GLN A 16 6.70 5.25 -8.31
N LEU A 17 6.16 6.48 -8.40
CA LEU A 17 4.89 6.74 -9.06
C LEU A 17 5.10 7.03 -10.55
N PRO A 18 4.23 6.52 -11.44
CA PRO A 18 4.23 6.92 -12.83
C PRO A 18 3.95 8.43 -12.98
N GLN A 19 4.33 8.99 -14.13
CA GLN A 19 3.87 10.34 -14.48
C GLN A 19 2.36 10.35 -14.65
N ILE A 20 1.69 11.37 -14.10
CA ILE A 20 0.26 11.59 -14.31
C ILE A 20 0.02 11.85 -15.80
N THR A 21 -0.88 11.07 -16.39
CA THR A 21 -1.30 11.24 -17.77
C THR A 21 -2.69 11.87 -17.85
N GLU A 22 -2.98 12.55 -18.96
CA GLU A 22 -4.34 13.00 -19.24
C GLU A 22 -5.24 11.78 -19.49
N PRO A 23 -6.41 11.68 -18.84
CA PRO A 23 -7.34 10.59 -19.08
C PRO A 23 -8.09 10.79 -20.40
N ALA A 24 -8.67 9.71 -20.92
CA ALA A 24 -9.74 9.86 -21.90
C ALA A 24 -10.98 10.46 -21.23
N ILE A 25 -11.75 11.25 -21.96
CA ILE A 25 -12.96 11.91 -21.46
C ILE A 25 -14.18 11.25 -22.10
N LEU A 26 -15.10 10.75 -21.29
CA LEU A 26 -16.40 10.28 -21.73
C LEU A 26 -17.45 11.39 -21.57
N SER A 27 -18.04 11.80 -22.69
CA SER A 27 -19.08 12.84 -22.77
C SER A 27 -20.33 12.33 -23.52
N LEU A 28 -21.38 13.15 -23.54
CA LEU A 28 -22.63 12.85 -24.25
C LEU A 28 -22.92 13.91 -25.33
N ARG A 29 -23.11 13.47 -26.59
CA ARG A 29 -23.48 14.34 -27.73
C ARG A 29 -24.70 13.75 -28.43
N ASP A 30 -25.84 14.44 -28.39
CA ASP A 30 -27.10 14.01 -29.05
C ASP A 30 -27.47 12.54 -28.76
N THR A 31 -27.31 12.09 -27.51
CA THR A 31 -27.48 10.70 -27.00
C THR A 31 -26.38 9.70 -27.35
N LYS A 32 -25.36 10.09 -28.10
CA LYS A 32 -24.18 9.26 -28.37
C LYS A 32 -23.11 9.47 -27.31
N LEU A 33 -22.45 8.37 -26.93
CA LEU A 33 -21.31 8.39 -26.03
C LEU A 33 -20.06 8.73 -26.84
N VAL A 34 -19.36 9.78 -26.47
CA VAL A 34 -18.13 10.21 -27.16
C VAL A 34 -16.96 10.09 -26.20
N VAL A 35 -15.99 9.26 -26.58
CA VAL A 35 -14.69 9.13 -25.89
C VAL A 35 -13.69 10.01 -26.63
N THR A 36 -13.19 11.05 -25.98
CA THR A 36 -12.10 11.90 -26.48
C THR A 36 -10.80 11.49 -25.79
N TYR A 37 -9.81 11.07 -26.57
CA TYR A 37 -8.49 10.68 -26.08
C TYR A 37 -7.56 11.90 -25.92
N PRO A 38 -6.43 11.78 -25.19
CA PRO A 38 -5.46 12.86 -25.03
C PRO A 38 -4.87 13.40 -26.35
N ASP A 39 -4.76 12.54 -27.36
CA ASP A 39 -4.35 12.89 -28.72
C ASP A 39 -5.45 13.61 -29.53
N ARG A 40 -6.59 13.92 -28.88
CA ARG A 40 -7.79 14.55 -29.44
C ARG A 40 -8.55 13.70 -30.46
N MET A 41 -8.22 12.42 -30.59
CA MET A 41 -9.05 11.51 -31.36
C MET A 41 -10.38 11.28 -30.63
N GLU A 42 -11.48 11.25 -31.39
CA GLU A 42 -12.81 10.91 -30.86
C GLU A 42 -13.23 9.51 -31.34
N ALA A 43 -13.83 8.74 -30.45
CA ALA A 43 -14.56 7.52 -30.78
C ALA A 43 -16.02 7.67 -30.31
N ILE A 44 -16.95 7.32 -31.20
CA ILE A 44 -18.39 7.43 -30.93
C ILE A 44 -18.95 6.03 -30.69
N HIS A 45 -19.70 5.88 -29.61
CA HIS A 45 -20.25 4.61 -29.14
C HIS A 45 -21.76 4.71 -28.91
N GLU A 46 -22.43 3.58 -29.10
CA GLU A 46 -23.87 3.43 -28.90
C GLU A 46 -24.21 3.00 -27.46
N SER A 47 -23.27 2.36 -26.76
CA SER A 47 -23.51 1.81 -25.43
C SER A 47 -22.29 1.92 -24.51
N LEU A 48 -22.54 1.91 -23.20
CA LEU A 48 -21.49 1.85 -22.17
C LEU A 48 -20.66 0.56 -22.25
N LYS A 49 -21.24 -0.52 -22.79
CA LYS A 49 -20.52 -1.78 -23.04
C LYS A 49 -19.43 -1.59 -24.10
N ASP A 50 -19.73 -0.86 -25.17
CA ASP A 50 -18.77 -0.59 -26.24
C ASP A 50 -17.64 0.32 -25.74
N VAL A 51 -18.00 1.34 -24.94
CA VAL A 51 -17.01 2.21 -24.27
C VAL A 51 -16.09 1.37 -23.39
N GLN A 52 -16.65 0.52 -22.52
CA GLN A 52 -15.85 -0.33 -21.64
C GLN A 52 -14.91 -1.25 -22.43
N HIS A 53 -15.41 -1.91 -23.48
CA HIS A 53 -14.56 -2.76 -24.32
C HIS A 53 -13.41 -1.96 -24.95
N GLN A 54 -13.72 -0.77 -25.46
CA GLN A 54 -12.76 0.13 -26.06
C GLN A 54 -11.66 0.54 -25.06
N ILE A 55 -12.03 0.96 -23.85
CA ILE A 55 -11.07 1.50 -22.86
C ILE A 55 -10.31 0.42 -22.08
N HIS A 56 -10.78 -0.83 -22.02
CA HIS A 56 -10.10 -1.90 -21.28
C HIS A 56 -9.32 -2.86 -22.17
N HIS A 57 -9.74 -3.03 -23.43
CA HIS A 57 -9.19 -4.08 -24.29
C HIS A 57 -8.58 -3.54 -25.60
N VAL A 58 -9.13 -2.47 -26.18
CA VAL A 58 -8.66 -1.96 -27.48
C VAL A 58 -7.58 -0.90 -27.31
N LYS A 59 -7.89 0.16 -26.55
CA LYS A 59 -6.96 1.25 -26.21
C LYS A 59 -7.01 1.47 -24.69
N PRO A 60 -6.32 0.63 -23.90
CA PRO A 60 -6.24 0.76 -22.45
C PRO A 60 -5.91 2.19 -22.01
N THR A 61 -6.84 2.84 -21.33
CA THR A 61 -6.69 4.23 -20.87
C THR A 61 -7.55 4.47 -19.65
N ASP A 62 -7.06 5.32 -18.75
CA ASP A 62 -7.89 5.89 -17.70
C ASP A 62 -9.03 6.71 -18.32
N LEU A 63 -10.14 6.78 -17.59
CA LEU A 63 -11.35 7.44 -18.04
C LEU A 63 -11.83 8.45 -17.00
N GLN A 64 -12.15 9.65 -17.47
CA GLN A 64 -12.92 10.64 -16.76
C GLN A 64 -14.33 10.70 -17.35
N ILE A 65 -15.35 10.43 -16.55
CA ILE A 65 -16.74 10.48 -16.99
C ILE A 65 -17.32 11.85 -16.64
N LEU A 66 -17.86 12.57 -17.62
CA LEU A 66 -18.46 13.88 -17.39
C LEU A 66 -19.86 13.78 -16.76
N PRO A 67 -20.31 14.81 -16.00
CA PRO A 67 -21.58 14.80 -15.26
C PRO A 67 -22.81 14.44 -16.11
N GLU A 68 -22.88 14.91 -17.35
CA GLU A 68 -24.01 14.67 -18.25
C GLU A 68 -24.22 13.17 -18.57
N VAL A 69 -23.15 12.38 -18.56
CA VAL A 69 -23.23 10.93 -18.78
C VAL A 69 -23.84 10.25 -17.55
N TYR A 70 -23.48 10.69 -16.35
CA TYR A 70 -24.11 10.22 -15.11
C TYR A 70 -25.58 10.59 -15.04
N GLN A 71 -25.95 11.79 -15.46
CA GLN A 71 -27.35 12.22 -15.48
C GLN A 71 -28.19 11.41 -16.47
N TYR A 72 -27.60 10.99 -17.58
CA TYR A 72 -28.31 10.21 -18.60
C TYR A 72 -28.47 8.73 -18.22
N PHE A 73 -27.42 8.10 -17.66
CA PHE A 73 -27.40 6.66 -17.38
C PHE A 73 -27.62 6.29 -15.90
N GLY A 74 -27.41 7.23 -14.98
CA GLY A 74 -27.54 7.05 -13.55
C GLY A 74 -28.96 7.33 -13.07
N LYS A 75 -29.60 6.34 -12.43
CA LYS A 75 -30.82 6.55 -11.63
C LYS A 75 -30.41 7.19 -10.29
N ASP A 76 -30.22 8.51 -10.26
CA ASP A 76 -29.92 9.29 -9.05
C ASP A 76 -28.47 9.16 -8.49
N LYS A 77 -27.45 9.07 -9.35
CA LYS A 77 -26.03 9.02 -8.90
C LYS A 77 -25.22 10.23 -9.39
N GLU A 78 -24.60 10.94 -8.46
CA GLU A 78 -23.85 12.18 -8.75
C GLU A 78 -22.40 11.94 -9.21
N SER A 79 -21.77 10.81 -8.89
CA SER A 79 -20.38 10.52 -9.33
C SER A 79 -19.90 9.11 -8.97
N GLY A 80 -18.76 8.71 -9.54
CA GLY A 80 -17.94 7.57 -9.10
C GLY A 80 -17.93 6.40 -10.07
N GLY A 81 -19.11 5.89 -10.45
CA GLY A 81 -19.20 4.80 -11.42
C GLY A 81 -20.61 4.53 -11.95
N LEU A 82 -20.67 4.05 -13.19
CA LEU A 82 -21.87 3.64 -13.89
C LEU A 82 -22.01 2.13 -13.86
N PHE A 83 -23.17 1.63 -13.45
CA PHE A 83 -23.48 0.19 -13.43
C PHE A 83 -24.53 -0.10 -14.50
N PHE A 84 -24.25 -1.03 -15.41
CA PHE A 84 -25.11 -1.31 -16.56
C PHE A 84 -25.15 -2.80 -16.88
N LYS A 85 -26.24 -3.26 -17.49
CA LYS A 85 -26.36 -4.64 -17.97
C LYS A 85 -25.59 -4.83 -19.27
N THR A 86 -24.77 -5.87 -19.36
CA THR A 86 -24.11 -6.30 -20.61
C THR A 86 -24.85 -7.46 -21.29
N SER A 87 -25.69 -8.17 -20.53
CA SER A 87 -26.68 -9.16 -20.99
C SER A 87 -27.79 -9.30 -19.93
N GLU A 88 -28.74 -10.22 -20.15
CA GLU A 88 -29.82 -10.48 -19.19
C GLU A 88 -29.30 -10.88 -17.80
N HIS A 89 -28.20 -11.65 -17.75
CA HIS A 89 -27.63 -12.22 -16.53
C HIS A 89 -26.31 -11.58 -16.09
N LEU A 90 -25.76 -10.64 -16.87
CA LEU A 90 -24.47 -10.02 -16.58
C LEU A 90 -24.62 -8.50 -16.47
N SER A 91 -24.04 -7.96 -15.41
CA SER A 91 -23.82 -6.53 -15.23
C SER A 91 -22.33 -6.21 -15.25
N SER A 92 -22.03 -4.99 -15.61
CA SER A 92 -20.67 -4.45 -15.61
C SER A 92 -20.68 -3.04 -15.03
N SER A 93 -19.49 -2.53 -14.77
CA SER A 93 -19.28 -1.19 -14.22
C SER A 93 -18.20 -0.43 -14.96
N LEU A 94 -18.43 0.86 -15.14
CA LEU A 94 -17.47 1.82 -15.69
C LEU A 94 -17.17 2.87 -14.63
N PHE A 95 -15.91 3.03 -14.25
CA PHE A 95 -15.50 3.96 -13.21
C PHE A 95 -14.82 5.17 -13.83
N SER A 96 -15.06 6.34 -13.24
CA SER A 96 -14.24 7.51 -13.49
C SER A 96 -13.06 7.45 -12.53
N TYR A 97 -11.93 6.94 -13.00
CA TYR A 97 -10.75 6.74 -12.19
C TYR A 97 -9.52 7.12 -12.99
N THR A 98 -8.85 8.17 -12.54
CA THR A 98 -7.70 8.79 -13.21
C THR A 98 -6.46 8.66 -12.35
N ASP A 99 -5.28 8.84 -12.95
CA ASP A 99 -4.02 8.98 -12.22
C ASP A 99 -4.08 10.03 -11.10
N LYS A 100 -4.81 11.14 -11.32
CA LYS A 100 -5.04 12.13 -10.26
C LYS A 100 -5.83 11.56 -9.09
N ASN A 101 -6.86 10.74 -9.35
CA ASN A 101 -7.62 10.09 -8.28
C ASN A 101 -6.79 9.04 -7.54
N LYS A 102 -5.91 8.32 -8.25
CA LYS A 102 -4.95 7.38 -7.64
C LYS A 102 -3.98 8.13 -6.72
N PHE A 103 -3.46 9.26 -7.16
CA PHE A 103 -2.60 10.14 -6.35
C PHE A 103 -3.32 10.68 -5.10
N GLU A 104 -4.53 11.20 -5.26
CA GLU A 104 -5.37 11.68 -4.15
C GLU A 104 -5.70 10.56 -3.15
N HIS A 105 -5.90 9.33 -3.64
CA HIS A 105 -6.11 8.16 -2.78
C HIS A 105 -4.89 7.86 -1.91
N LEU A 106 -3.68 7.92 -2.47
CA LEU A 106 -2.45 7.76 -1.69
C LEU A 106 -2.27 8.87 -0.65
N GLN A 107 -2.63 10.12 -0.99
CA GLN A 107 -2.59 11.23 -0.03
C GLN A 107 -3.56 10.98 1.12
N SER A 108 -4.78 10.52 0.81
CA SER A 108 -5.77 10.16 1.83
C SER A 108 -5.28 9.00 2.71
N ALA A 109 -4.62 8.00 2.13
CA ALA A 109 -4.07 6.87 2.90
C ALA A 109 -2.97 7.32 3.86
N LEU A 110 -2.09 8.22 3.43
CA LEU A 110 -1.05 8.81 4.29
C LEU A 110 -1.68 9.62 5.44
N GLN A 111 -2.72 10.39 5.13
CA GLN A 111 -3.45 11.16 6.14
C GLN A 111 -4.07 10.21 7.19
N THR A 112 -4.69 9.12 6.77
CA THR A 112 -5.22 8.10 7.69
C THR A 112 -4.12 7.46 8.54
N ALA A 113 -2.96 7.13 7.95
CA ALA A 113 -1.83 6.58 8.70
C ALA A 113 -1.34 7.55 9.79
N PHE A 114 -1.26 8.84 9.46
CA PHE A 114 -0.88 9.87 10.42
C PHE A 114 -1.91 10.05 11.53
N GLU A 115 -3.21 10.04 11.21
CA GLU A 115 -4.27 10.09 12.21
C GLU A 115 -4.20 8.90 13.18
N ASN A 116 -3.91 7.71 12.66
CA ASN A 116 -3.69 6.51 13.49
C ASN A 116 -2.44 6.64 14.37
N GLU A 117 -1.35 7.23 13.86
CA GLU A 117 -0.18 7.56 14.69
C GLU A 117 -0.55 8.53 15.82
N GLN A 118 -1.31 9.59 15.54
CA GLN A 118 -1.74 10.52 16.58
C GLN A 118 -2.64 9.84 17.63
N ALA A 119 -3.52 8.94 17.21
CA ALA A 119 -4.34 8.15 18.12
C ALA A 119 -3.50 7.22 19.00
N TYR A 120 -2.48 6.57 18.43
CA TYR A 120 -1.50 5.79 19.17
C TYR A 120 -0.71 6.65 20.16
N LEU A 121 -0.21 7.81 19.77
CA LEU A 121 0.55 8.71 20.65
C LEU A 121 -0.29 9.24 21.82
N ALA A 122 -1.59 9.43 21.63
CA ALA A 122 -2.50 9.82 22.69
C ALA A 122 -2.71 8.70 23.73
N ASN A 123 -2.61 7.42 23.33
CA ASN A 123 -2.74 6.26 24.22
C ASN A 123 -1.89 5.07 23.71
N PRO A 124 -0.57 5.06 23.99
CA PRO A 124 0.34 4.08 23.39
C PRO A 124 0.23 2.67 23.99
N THR A 125 -0.57 2.52 25.06
CA THR A 125 -0.83 1.23 25.71
C THR A 125 -2.16 0.61 25.30
N ASP A 126 -2.92 1.27 24.44
CA ASP A 126 -4.14 0.71 23.88
C ASP A 126 -3.83 -0.19 22.69
N PHE A 127 -4.44 -1.37 22.70
CA PHE A 127 -4.20 -2.38 21.66
C PHE A 127 -4.75 -1.94 20.29
N LEU A 128 -5.94 -1.34 20.25
CA LEU A 128 -6.59 -1.00 18.98
C LEU A 128 -5.86 0.16 18.28
N THR A 129 -5.43 1.17 19.04
CA THR A 129 -4.62 2.27 18.47
C THR A 129 -3.25 1.76 18.00
N ALA A 130 -2.59 0.90 18.77
CA ALA A 130 -1.34 0.25 18.37
C ALA A 130 -1.51 -0.58 17.09
N TYR A 131 -2.57 -1.39 17.01
CA TYR A 131 -2.88 -2.21 15.85
C TYR A 131 -3.12 -1.36 14.60
N HIS A 132 -3.98 -0.34 14.66
CA HIS A 132 -4.26 0.51 13.50
C HIS A 132 -3.07 1.37 13.07
N PHE A 133 -2.24 1.80 14.03
CA PHE A 133 -0.97 2.46 13.72
C PHE A 133 -0.06 1.57 12.88
N ILE A 134 0.16 0.31 13.30
CA ILE A 134 0.97 -0.65 12.53
C ILE A 134 0.31 -0.96 11.18
N ASP A 135 -0.99 -1.23 11.17
CA ASP A 135 -1.72 -1.73 10.00
C ASP A 135 -1.69 -0.77 8.81
N THR A 136 -1.50 0.52 9.07
CA THR A 136 -1.52 1.59 8.05
C THR A 136 -0.18 2.30 7.87
N HIS A 137 0.86 1.93 8.63
CA HIS A 137 2.13 2.65 8.64
C HIS A 137 2.85 2.61 7.27
N PRO A 138 3.36 3.74 6.73
CA PRO A 138 3.99 3.77 5.39
C PRO A 138 5.24 2.90 5.23
N ALA A 139 5.94 2.60 6.32
CA ALA A 139 7.08 1.66 6.31
C ALA A 139 6.70 0.25 5.84
N PHE A 140 5.40 -0.10 5.90
CA PHE A 140 4.87 -1.39 5.48
C PHE A 140 4.08 -1.31 4.17
N TRP A 141 4.00 -0.15 3.53
CA TRP A 141 3.31 -0.06 2.25
C TRP A 141 4.05 -0.89 1.21
N THR A 142 3.26 -1.62 0.41
CA THR A 142 3.78 -2.53 -0.62
C THR A 142 3.13 -2.24 -1.96
N VAL A 143 3.77 -2.62 -3.05
CA VAL A 143 3.27 -2.42 -4.41
C VAL A 143 2.79 -3.74 -5.02
N ILE A 144 1.68 -3.69 -5.76
CA ILE A 144 1.19 -4.81 -6.56
C ILE A 144 1.81 -4.69 -7.96
N GLY A 145 2.67 -5.64 -8.31
CA GLY A 145 3.44 -5.62 -9.56
C GLY A 145 4.71 -4.78 -9.46
N ASP A 146 5.33 -4.46 -10.58
CA ASP A 146 6.61 -3.75 -10.61
C ASP A 146 6.43 -2.22 -10.55
N VAL A 147 7.41 -1.53 -9.97
CA VAL A 147 7.51 -0.07 -10.03
C VAL A 147 8.02 0.41 -11.40
N PRO A 148 7.60 1.60 -11.88
CA PRO A 148 6.68 2.53 -11.24
C PRO A 148 5.21 2.07 -11.31
N SER A 149 4.43 2.27 -10.25
CA SER A 149 3.04 1.81 -10.18
C SER A 149 2.15 2.72 -9.35
N TRP A 150 0.86 2.75 -9.70
CA TRP A 150 -0.20 3.38 -8.89
C TRP A 150 -0.84 2.41 -7.88
N HIS A 151 -0.58 1.10 -8.00
CA HIS A 151 -1.24 0.06 -7.21
C HIS A 151 -0.46 -0.24 -5.94
N TRP A 152 -0.65 0.58 -4.91
CA TRP A 152 -0.06 0.39 -3.59
C TRP A 152 -1.09 -0.19 -2.62
N ASN A 153 -0.64 -1.16 -1.83
CA ASN A 153 -1.34 -1.61 -0.65
C ASN A 153 -0.89 -0.78 0.55
N THR A 154 -1.82 -0.03 1.13
CA THR A 154 -1.57 0.96 2.20
C THR A 154 -2.22 0.58 3.53
N TRP A 155 -2.78 -0.62 3.65
CA TRP A 155 -3.46 -1.11 4.83
C TRP A 155 -3.41 -2.64 4.92
N GLY A 156 -3.91 -3.21 6.03
CA GLY A 156 -3.96 -4.65 6.21
C GLY A 156 -2.59 -5.28 6.53
N HIS A 157 -1.59 -4.47 6.84
CA HIS A 157 -0.22 -4.93 7.09
C HIS A 157 -0.10 -5.81 8.32
N CYS A 158 -1.00 -5.68 9.29
CA CYS A 158 -1.04 -6.57 10.45
C CYS A 158 -1.33 -8.03 10.07
N GLN A 159 -1.95 -8.29 8.91
CA GLN A 159 -2.17 -9.66 8.41
C GLN A 159 -0.89 -10.32 7.91
N ASN A 160 0.14 -9.53 7.59
CA ASN A 160 1.45 -10.00 7.13
C ASN A 160 2.46 -10.12 8.28
N VAL A 161 2.10 -9.71 9.49
CA VAL A 161 2.94 -9.91 10.68
C VAL A 161 2.90 -11.39 11.03
N TYR A 162 4.07 -12.03 10.99
CA TYR A 162 4.22 -13.39 11.48
C TYR A 162 3.97 -13.40 12.99
N HIS A 163 3.17 -14.36 13.44
CA HIS A 163 2.87 -14.55 14.85
C HIS A 163 3.04 -16.02 15.22
N GLY A 164 3.70 -16.26 16.35
CA GLY A 164 3.79 -17.59 16.93
C GLY A 164 3.58 -17.56 18.43
N ALA A 165 3.32 -18.73 18.98
CA ALA A 165 3.11 -18.93 20.40
C ALA A 165 3.85 -20.19 20.85
N TYR A 166 4.61 -20.08 21.94
CA TYR A 166 5.32 -21.19 22.56
C TYR A 166 5.30 -21.06 24.08
N ASN A 167 5.55 -22.16 24.78
CA ASN A 167 5.79 -22.11 26.23
C ASN A 167 7.28 -21.94 26.46
N ASP A 168 7.66 -20.93 27.24
CA ASP A 168 9.02 -20.69 27.69
C ASP A 168 9.58 -21.94 28.39
N GLU A 169 10.77 -22.39 27.98
CA GLU A 169 11.34 -23.65 28.47
C GLU A 169 11.76 -23.58 29.94
N ASP A 170 12.07 -22.39 30.46
CA ASP A 170 12.57 -22.21 31.82
C ASP A 170 11.42 -22.15 32.84
N ASN A 171 10.32 -21.49 32.50
CA ASN A 171 9.22 -21.22 33.44
C ASN A 171 7.83 -21.70 32.98
N GLY A 172 7.71 -22.26 31.77
CA GLY A 172 6.46 -22.78 31.21
C GLY A 172 5.43 -21.71 30.83
N GLN A 173 5.79 -20.42 30.89
CA GLN A 173 4.90 -19.32 30.57
C GLN A 173 4.63 -19.26 29.07
N LEU A 174 3.37 -19.03 28.69
CA LEU A 174 3.02 -18.75 27.30
C LEU A 174 3.67 -17.43 26.85
N VAL A 175 4.44 -17.50 25.76
CA VAL A 175 5.05 -16.36 25.08
C VAL A 175 4.48 -16.28 23.67
N ILE A 176 3.94 -15.10 23.35
CA ILE A 176 3.59 -14.69 21.99
C ILE A 176 4.78 -13.94 21.42
N TYR A 177 5.20 -14.29 20.21
CA TYR A 177 6.21 -13.56 19.47
C TYR A 177 5.67 -13.08 18.13
N LEU A 178 6.10 -11.89 17.73
CA LEU A 178 5.76 -11.29 16.43
C LEU A 178 7.06 -10.97 15.69
N GLU A 179 7.06 -11.26 14.40
CA GLU A 179 8.15 -10.94 13.47
C GLU A 179 7.56 -10.23 12.25
N THR A 180 8.23 -9.15 11.83
CA THR A 180 7.84 -8.39 10.65
C THR A 180 9.04 -7.57 10.15
N GLY A 181 8.87 -6.83 9.08
CA GLY A 181 9.80 -5.77 8.73
C GLY A 181 9.29 -4.89 7.60
N SER A 182 10.07 -3.87 7.29
CA SER A 182 9.69 -2.87 6.30
C SER A 182 9.81 -3.44 4.88
N HIS A 183 9.25 -2.70 3.92
CA HIS A 183 9.56 -2.93 2.52
C HIS A 183 11.06 -2.76 2.22
N LEU A 184 11.54 -3.36 1.13
CA LEU A 184 12.87 -3.06 0.58
C LEU A 184 12.88 -1.73 -0.15
N ASN A 185 13.91 -0.92 0.13
CA ASN A 185 14.20 0.33 -0.57
C ASN A 185 15.42 0.23 -1.52
N LYS A 186 16.03 -0.96 -1.64
CA LYS A 186 17.14 -1.26 -2.56
C LYS A 186 17.04 -2.68 -3.11
N VAL A 187 17.56 -2.89 -4.32
CA VAL A 187 17.67 -4.20 -4.96
C VAL A 187 19.04 -4.78 -4.63
N GLU A 188 19.10 -5.77 -3.75
CA GLU A 188 20.27 -6.63 -3.57
C GLU A 188 19.95 -8.01 -4.17
N ASP A 189 20.81 -8.50 -5.07
CA ASP A 189 20.82 -9.85 -5.66
C ASP A 189 19.45 -10.54 -5.90
N GLY A 190 18.45 -9.79 -6.39
CA GLY A 190 17.13 -10.32 -6.75
C GLY A 190 15.97 -9.98 -5.81
N GLY A 191 16.17 -9.08 -4.83
CA GLY A 191 15.08 -8.56 -3.99
C GLY A 191 13.97 -7.86 -4.79
N LYS A 192 12.71 -8.09 -4.42
CA LYS A 192 11.55 -7.43 -5.04
C LYS A 192 11.26 -6.10 -4.34
N LEU A 193 11.74 -5.02 -4.94
CA LEU A 193 11.61 -3.66 -4.40
C LEU A 193 10.15 -3.32 -4.10
N TYR A 194 9.86 -2.92 -2.86
CA TYR A 194 8.52 -2.58 -2.36
C TYR A 194 7.41 -3.65 -2.49
N GLN A 195 7.62 -4.83 -3.06
CA GLN A 195 6.53 -5.80 -3.25
C GLN A 195 6.25 -6.65 -2.00
N GLU A 196 7.28 -6.85 -1.16
CA GLU A 196 7.24 -7.75 -0.02
C GLU A 196 7.88 -7.08 1.20
N HIS A 197 7.45 -7.53 2.38
CA HIS A 197 8.11 -7.20 3.64
C HIS A 197 9.31 -8.12 3.82
N TYR A 198 10.43 -7.53 4.25
CA TYR A 198 11.62 -8.31 4.61
C TYR A 198 11.78 -8.27 6.11
N HIS A 199 12.18 -9.39 6.71
CA HIS A 199 12.33 -9.48 8.15
C HIS A 199 13.31 -8.43 8.68
N ASP A 200 12.83 -7.60 9.61
CA ASP A 200 13.64 -6.64 10.35
C ASP A 200 13.66 -7.05 11.82
N TYR A 201 14.72 -7.75 12.23
CA TYR A 201 14.89 -8.26 13.59
C TYR A 201 14.78 -7.19 14.69
N ARG A 202 14.91 -5.90 14.34
CA ARG A 202 14.75 -4.80 15.30
C ARG A 202 13.30 -4.68 15.77
N LEU A 203 12.37 -5.11 14.92
CA LEU A 203 10.93 -5.12 15.16
C LEU A 203 10.45 -6.38 15.87
N ASP A 204 11.30 -7.39 16.04
CA ASP A 204 10.93 -8.60 16.79
C ASP A 204 10.52 -8.24 18.23
N VAL A 205 9.41 -8.84 18.65
CA VAL A 205 8.83 -8.65 19.98
C VAL A 205 8.35 -9.96 20.57
N TRP A 206 8.49 -10.05 21.90
CA TRP A 206 7.96 -11.14 22.72
C TRP A 206 7.12 -10.56 23.85
N ALA A 207 5.95 -11.15 24.11
CA ALA A 207 5.08 -10.75 25.20
C ALA A 207 4.20 -11.91 25.68
N ASN A 208 3.59 -11.73 26.85
CA ASN A 208 2.77 -12.78 27.47
C ASN A 208 1.35 -12.83 26.88
N THR A 209 0.95 -11.83 26.09
CA THR A 209 -0.34 -11.79 25.39
C THR A 209 -0.16 -11.19 24.00
N PHE A 210 -1.12 -11.47 23.13
CA PHE A 210 -1.16 -10.95 21.77
C PHE A 210 -1.22 -9.42 21.75
N GLU A 211 -2.08 -8.83 22.58
CA GLU A 211 -2.25 -7.39 22.69
C GLU A 211 -0.97 -6.69 23.14
N GLN A 212 -0.29 -7.25 24.15
CA GLN A 212 0.99 -6.73 24.63
C GLN A 212 2.09 -6.85 23.57
N ALA A 213 2.05 -7.89 22.73
CA ALA A 213 3.00 -8.01 21.63
C ALA A 213 2.78 -6.89 20.59
N PHE A 214 1.55 -6.60 20.19
CA PHE A 214 1.24 -5.50 19.26
C PHE A 214 1.55 -4.12 19.84
N ILE A 215 1.28 -3.88 21.13
CA ILE A 215 1.68 -2.64 21.82
C ILE A 215 3.20 -2.46 21.78
N LYS A 216 3.97 -3.53 22.06
CA LYS A 216 5.43 -3.49 21.96
C LYS A 216 5.91 -3.28 20.51
N LEU A 217 5.26 -3.91 19.55
CA LEU A 217 5.59 -3.76 18.12
C LEU A 217 5.37 -2.31 17.68
N ALA A 218 4.25 -1.70 18.04
CA ALA A 218 3.98 -0.29 17.74
C ALA A 218 5.07 0.63 18.33
N ALA A 219 5.52 0.35 19.55
CA ALA A 219 6.62 1.09 20.15
C ALA A 219 7.96 0.91 19.38
N LYS A 220 8.24 -0.28 18.83
CA LYS A 220 9.39 -0.49 17.95
C LYS A 220 9.23 0.27 16.63
N VAL A 221 8.07 0.17 15.98
CA VAL A 221 7.79 0.88 14.72
C VAL A 221 7.99 2.39 14.90
N TYR A 222 7.38 2.99 15.92
CA TYR A 222 7.55 4.42 16.20
C TYR A 222 8.99 4.81 16.53
N LYS A 223 9.75 3.91 17.18
CA LYS A 223 11.17 4.13 17.50
C LYS A 223 12.04 4.17 16.24
N PHE A 224 11.80 3.29 15.27
CA PHE A 224 12.67 3.12 14.10
C PHE A 224 12.23 3.92 12.89
N PHE A 225 10.93 4.13 12.70
CA PHE A 225 10.38 4.79 11.52
C PHE A 225 9.63 6.06 11.89
N ASP A 226 9.67 7.06 11.02
CA ASP A 226 8.84 8.24 11.11
C ASP A 226 7.47 8.03 10.44
N HIS A 227 6.61 9.04 10.57
CA HIS A 227 5.26 9.05 10.00
C HIS A 227 5.20 8.89 8.46
N GLN A 228 6.32 9.08 7.76
CA GLN A 228 6.44 8.89 6.32
C GLN A 228 6.98 7.51 5.95
N GLY A 229 7.24 6.65 6.94
CA GLY A 229 7.82 5.33 6.75
C GLY A 229 9.34 5.34 6.54
N VAL A 230 10.00 6.47 6.77
CA VAL A 230 11.46 6.59 6.62
C VAL A 230 12.13 6.23 7.93
N GLU A 231 13.26 5.52 7.86
CA GLU A 231 14.05 5.20 9.04
C GLU A 231 14.57 6.49 9.70
N ARG A 232 14.32 6.63 11.00
CA ARG A 232 14.76 7.81 11.77
C ARG A 232 16.29 7.84 11.87
N LEU A 233 16.85 9.04 11.77
CA LEU A 233 18.29 9.24 11.93
C LEU A 233 18.76 8.87 13.34
N ASN A 234 19.99 8.34 13.43
CA ASN A 234 20.71 8.06 14.68
C ASN A 234 20.07 7.03 15.62
N VAL A 235 19.21 6.14 15.12
CA VAL A 235 18.73 5.03 15.96
C VAL A 235 19.82 3.97 16.07
N PRO A 236 20.29 3.60 17.30
CA PRO A 236 21.34 2.60 17.46
C PRO A 236 20.92 1.26 16.84
N HIS A 237 21.70 0.82 15.85
CA HIS A 237 21.52 -0.46 15.20
C HIS A 237 22.38 -1.52 15.91
N ILE A 238 21.84 -2.10 16.98
CA ILE A 238 22.51 -3.17 17.72
C ILE A 238 22.03 -4.50 17.14
N LYS A 239 22.93 -5.22 16.47
CA LYS A 239 22.68 -6.58 15.98
C LYS A 239 22.59 -7.55 17.17
N PRO A 240 21.56 -8.39 17.25
CA PRO A 240 21.52 -9.47 18.23
C PRO A 240 22.61 -10.50 17.91
N ALA A 241 23.04 -11.26 18.92
CA ALA A 241 24.14 -12.22 18.78
C ALA A 241 23.92 -13.21 17.63
N TRP A 242 22.70 -13.72 17.48
CA TRP A 242 22.38 -14.67 16.41
C TRP A 242 22.55 -14.09 15.00
N VAL A 243 22.33 -12.77 14.80
CA VAL A 243 22.58 -12.11 13.52
C VAL A 243 24.08 -12.04 13.25
N LEU A 244 24.88 -11.70 14.27
CA LEU A 244 26.34 -11.67 14.14
C LEU A 244 26.90 -13.06 13.81
N GLU A 245 26.43 -14.10 14.51
CA GLU A 245 26.80 -15.49 14.25
C GLU A 245 26.38 -15.95 12.84
N LEU A 246 25.20 -15.54 12.37
CA LEU A 246 24.74 -15.84 11.02
C LEU A 246 25.61 -15.17 9.96
N GLU A 247 25.98 -13.91 10.15
CA GLU A 247 26.87 -13.17 9.25
C GLU A 247 28.26 -13.81 9.16
N GLU A 248 28.83 -14.23 10.30
CA GLU A 248 30.09 -14.97 10.36
C GLU A 248 30.00 -16.28 9.56
N ARG A 249 28.94 -17.07 9.76
CA ARG A 249 28.71 -18.32 9.03
C ARG A 249 28.51 -18.12 7.53
N ILE A 250 27.80 -17.06 7.13
CA ILE A 250 27.63 -16.71 5.71
C ILE A 250 28.98 -16.33 5.09
N ALA A 251 29.81 -15.56 5.81
CA ALA A 251 31.14 -15.18 5.34
C ALA A 251 32.06 -16.41 5.16
N GLU A 252 32.05 -17.34 6.13
CA GLU A 252 32.77 -18.62 6.02
C GLU A 252 32.30 -19.44 4.82
N PHE A 253 30.98 -19.53 4.61
CA PHE A 253 30.41 -20.27 3.48
C PHE A 253 30.77 -19.65 2.12
N LYS A 254 30.73 -18.30 2.00
CA LYS A 254 31.16 -17.59 0.79
C LYS A 254 32.64 -17.85 0.50
N LYS A 255 33.49 -17.78 1.52
CA LYS A 255 34.92 -18.08 1.39
C LYS A 255 35.17 -19.51 0.91
N TRP A 256 34.47 -20.49 1.48
CA TRP A 256 34.57 -21.88 1.03
C TRP A 256 34.15 -22.05 -0.44
N LYS A 257 33.05 -21.40 -0.84
CA LYS A 257 32.57 -21.42 -2.23
C LYS A 257 33.55 -20.79 -3.22
N ASP A 258 34.24 -19.72 -2.82
CA ASP A 258 35.25 -19.05 -3.65
C ASP A 258 36.59 -19.83 -3.71
N GLU A 259 36.87 -20.69 -2.73
CA GLU A 259 38.06 -21.57 -2.70
C GLU A 259 37.86 -22.90 -3.45
N GLU A 260 36.61 -23.30 -3.75
CA GLU A 260 36.27 -24.48 -4.57
C GLU A 260 36.03 -24.19 -6.07
N LEU A 261 36.18 -22.93 -6.51
CA LEU A 261 36.14 -22.48 -7.92
C LEU A 261 37.54 -22.14 -8.46
#